data_AF-A0A7Z0BVD0-F1
#
_entry.id   AF-A0A7Z0BVD0-F1
#
_cell.length_a   1.000
_cell.length_b   1.000
_cell.length_c   1.000
_cell.angle_alpha   90.00
_cell.angle_beta   90.00
_cell.angle_gamma   90.00
#
_symmetry.space_group_name_H-M   'P 1'
#
loop_
_entity.id
_entity.type
_entity.pdbx_description
1 polymer ?
#
loop_
_entity_poly.entity_id
_entity_poly.type
_entity_poly.pdbx_seq_one_letter_code
_entity_poly.pdbx_strand_id
1 'polypeptide(L)' 'MTHLESHRAMTVDVRSTYAAICRAWHHTAIYTDSHEKLADAIELRSGERQTALEPVRRMQLAQVAEPVSGRSIAL' A
#
# COMPACT_ATOMS: atom_id res chain seq x y z
N MET A 1 -27.70 3.39 -8.34
CA MET A 1 -27.06 4.05 -7.18
C MET A 1 -26.04 3.09 -6.58
N THR A 2 -24.80 3.13 -7.06
CA THR A 2 -23.77 2.10 -6.79
C THR A 2 -22.40 2.75 -6.57
N HIS A 3 -22.36 3.93 -5.95
CA HIS A 3 -21.11 4.70 -5.88
C HIS A 3 -21.03 5.58 -4.62
N LEU A 4 -21.27 5.01 -3.44
CA LEU A 4 -20.90 5.66 -2.17
C LEU A 4 -20.58 4.65 -1.05
N GLU A 5 -21.21 3.47 -1.09
CA GLU A 5 -21.05 2.42 -0.08
C GLU A 5 -19.62 1.82 -0.03
N SER A 6 -18.93 1.66 -1.18
CA SER A 6 -17.58 1.04 -1.22
C SER A 6 -16.46 1.87 -0.59
N HIS A 7 -16.62 3.19 -0.43
CA HIS A 7 -15.54 4.04 0.11
C HIS A 7 -15.45 3.99 1.64
N ARG A 8 -16.52 3.55 2.31
CA ARG A 8 -16.60 3.54 3.78
C ARG A 8 -15.82 2.38 4.41
N ALA A 9 -15.58 1.31 3.66
CA ALA A 9 -14.84 0.14 4.14
C ALA A 9 -13.29 0.29 4.07
N MET A 10 -12.79 1.36 3.44
CA MET A 10 -11.38 1.52 3.04
C MET A 10 -10.63 2.65 3.76
N THR A 11 -11.16 3.18 4.86
CA THR A 11 -10.60 4.41 5.48
C THR A 11 -9.42 4.16 6.41
N VAL A 12 -9.30 2.95 6.99
CA VAL A 12 -8.25 2.62 7.97
C VAL A 12 -7.38 1.47 7.45
N ASP A 13 -6.10 1.80 7.26
CA ASP A 13 -5.03 0.92 6.77
C ASP A 13 -3.68 1.30 7.44
N VAL A 14 -2.61 0.60 7.08
CA VAL A 14 -1.29 0.83 7.67
C VAL A 14 -0.78 2.26 7.41
N ARG A 15 -1.03 2.81 6.20
CA ARG A 15 -0.47 4.11 5.77
C ARG A 15 -1.17 5.28 6.45
N SER A 16 -2.49 5.23 6.51
CA SER A 16 -3.32 6.22 7.20
C SER A 16 -3.03 6.22 8.70
N THR A 17 -2.89 5.04 9.32
CA THR A 17 -2.53 4.91 10.73
C THR A 17 -1.12 5.44 11.01
N TYR A 18 -0.14 5.05 10.18
CA TYR A 18 1.22 5.57 10.27
C TYR A 18 1.25 7.10 10.17
N ALA A 19 0.56 7.68 9.18
CA ALA A 19 0.51 9.13 9.01
C ALA A 19 -0.13 9.84 10.20
N ALA A 20 -1.16 9.25 10.82
CA ALA A 20 -1.79 9.80 12.02
C ALA A 20 -0.83 9.79 13.23
N ILE A 21 -0.11 8.68 13.45
CA ILE A 21 0.84 8.53 14.56
C ILE A 21 2.05 9.45 14.37
N CYS A 22 2.67 9.42 13.18
CA CYS A 22 3.91 10.16 12.90
C CYS A 22 3.73 11.68 12.86
N ARG A 23 2.49 12.19 12.81
CA ARG A 23 2.23 13.61 12.97
C ARG A 23 2.36 14.11 14.41
N ALA A 24 2.29 13.22 15.40
CA ALA A 24 2.51 13.60 16.78
C ALA A 24 4.00 13.68 17.08
N TRP A 25 4.45 14.79 17.67
CA TRP A 25 5.86 14.99 18.00
C TRP A 25 6.35 14.23 19.23
N HIS A 26 5.48 14.01 20.21
CA HIS A 26 5.88 13.45 21.50
C HIS A 26 5.00 12.30 21.97
N HIS A 27 3.68 12.43 21.82
CA HIS A 27 2.74 11.42 22.29
C HIS A 27 1.49 11.38 21.42
N THR A 28 0.96 10.16 21.22
CA THR A 28 -0.31 9.90 20.54
C THR A 28 -1.18 9.01 21.40
N ALA A 29 -2.47 9.33 21.49
CA ALA A 29 -3.49 8.45 22.03
C ALA A 29 -4.42 8.02 20.89
N ILE A 30 -4.69 6.72 20.79
CA ILE A 30 -5.56 6.15 19.75
C ILE A 30 -6.86 5.71 20.42
N TYR A 31 -7.97 6.27 19.96
CA TYR A 31 -9.31 5.88 20.40
C TYR A 31 -9.96 5.06 19.29
N THR A 32 -10.35 3.83 19.60
CA THR A 32 -11.00 2.90 18.68
C THR A 32 -12.13 2.18 19.39
N ASP A 33 -13.15 1.80 18.63
CA ASP A 33 -14.25 0.96 19.08
C ASP A 33 -13.80 -0.49 19.37
N SER A 34 -12.77 -0.98 18.66
CA SER A 34 -12.25 -2.34 18.83
C SER A 34 -10.77 -2.41 18.50
N HIS A 35 -9.97 -2.83 19.48
CA HIS A 35 -8.54 -3.05 19.31
C HIS A 35 -8.24 -4.14 18.26
N GLU A 36 -8.98 -5.24 18.27
CA GLU A 36 -8.79 -6.37 17.35
C GLU A 36 -8.99 -5.94 15.89
N LYS A 37 -10.09 -5.24 15.59
CA LYS A 37 -10.38 -4.76 14.23
C LYS A 37 -9.34 -3.77 13.73
N LEU A 38 -8.79 -2.93 14.63
CA LEU A 38 -7.72 -2.01 14.28
C LEU A 38 -6.41 -2.75 14.00
N ALA A 39 -6.03 -3.71 14.83
CA ALA A 39 -4.84 -4.53 14.61
C ALA A 39 -4.92 -5.28 13.27
N ASP A 40 -6.04 -5.97 13.01
CA ASP A 40 -6.28 -6.67 11.73
C ASP A 40 -6.19 -5.70 10.53
N ALA A 41 -6.75 -4.49 10.67
CA ALA A 41 -6.70 -3.48 9.62
C ALA A 41 -5.28 -3.03 9.28
N ILE A 42 -4.41 -2.92 10.28
CA ILE A 42 -3.02 -2.48 10.14
C ILE A 42 -2.17 -3.62 9.56
N GLU A 43 -2.38 -4.86 9.99
CA GLU A 43 -1.61 -6.02 9.52
C GLU A 43 -1.97 -6.46 8.10
N LEU A 44 -3.26 -6.50 7.75
CA LEU A 44 -3.69 -7.00 6.44
C LEU A 44 -3.63 -5.95 5.32
N ARG A 45 -3.75 -4.65 5.62
CA ARG A 45 -4.04 -3.64 4.58
C ARG A 45 -2.89 -2.67 4.35
N SER A 46 -2.25 -2.84 3.19
CA SER A 46 -1.28 -1.88 2.62
C SER A 46 -1.93 -0.55 2.19
N GLY A 47 -3.24 -0.52 1.94
CA GLY A 47 -3.93 0.70 1.52
C GLY A 47 -3.56 1.17 0.11
N GLU A 48 -3.14 0.24 -0.77
CA GLU A 48 -2.77 0.60 -2.13
C GLU A 48 -3.98 1.12 -2.89
N ARG A 49 -3.85 2.34 -3.41
CA ARG A 49 -4.82 2.90 -4.34
C ARG A 49 -4.42 2.49 -5.75
N GLN A 50 -5.37 1.91 -6.47
CA GLN A 50 -5.19 1.68 -7.89
C GLN A 50 -5.11 3.05 -8.58
N THR A 51 -3.92 3.37 -9.10
CA THR A 51 -3.68 4.58 -9.87
C THR A 51 -3.65 4.24 -11.35
N ALA A 52 -3.85 5.25 -12.21
CA ALA A 52 -3.70 5.09 -13.66
C ALA A 52 -2.28 4.63 -14.07
N LEU A 53 -1.30 4.74 -13.17
CA LEU A 53 0.10 4.38 -13.39
C LEU A 53 0.40 2.91 -13.04
N GLU A 54 -0.49 2.21 -12.35
CA GLU A 54 -0.30 0.79 -12.00
C GLU A 54 0.00 -0.14 -13.19
N PRO A 55 -0.70 -0.06 -14.34
CA PRO A 55 -0.36 -0.90 -15.49
C PRO A 55 1.05 -0.62 -16.03
N VAL A 56 1.47 0.65 -16.07
CA VAL A 56 2.81 1.05 -16.55
C VAL A 56 3.90 0.57 -15.59
N ARG A 57 3.67 0.69 -14.27
CA ARG A 57 4.59 0.21 -13.24
C ARG A 57 4.79 -1.31 -13.31
N ARG A 58 3.72 -2.08 -13.53
CA ARG A 58 3.81 -3.54 -13.69
C ARG A 58 4.62 -3.95 -14.91
N MET A 59 4.47 -3.24 -16.02
CA MET A 59 5.25 -3.50 -17.24
C MET A 59 6.74 -3.20 -17.04
N GLN A 60 7.09 -2.12 -16.32
CA GLN A 60 8.50 -1.79 -16.02
C GLN A 60 9.16 -2.82 -15.09
N LEU A 61 8.46 -3.29 -14.05
CA LEU A 61 8.98 -4.31 -13.15
C LEU A 61 9.22 -5.65 -13.87
N ALA A 62 8.39 -6.00 -14.85
CA ALA A 62 8.59 -7.19 -15.67
C ALA A 62 9.82 -7.09 -16.60
N GLN A 63 10.15 -5.90 -17.10
CA GLN A 63 11.32 -5.69 -17.98
C GLN A 63 12.66 -5.72 -17.23
N VAL A 64 12.68 -5.41 -15.93
CA VAL A 64 13.90 -5.44 -15.11
C VAL A 64 14.27 -6.88 -14.68
N ALA A 65 13.33 -7.82 -14.76
CA ALA A 65 13.54 -9.21 -14.34
C ALA A 65 14.17 -10.11 -15.43
N GLU A 66 14.36 -9.62 -16.65
CA GLU A 66 15.06 -10.37 -17.70
C GLU A 66 16.57 -10.39 -17.38
N PRO A 67 17.19 -11.57 -17.14
CA PRO A 67 18.62 -11.62 -16.91
C PRO A 67 19.33 -11.15 -18.18
N VAL A 68 20.29 -10.23 -18.02
CA VAL A 68 21.26 -9.87 -19.06
C VAL A 68 22.07 -11.13 -19.39
N SER A 69 21.53 -11.94 -20.30
CA SER A 69 22.14 -13.17 -20.79
C SER A 69 23.27 -12.78 -21.74
N GLY A 70 24.48 -12.77 -21.17
CA GLY A 70 25.74 -13.14 -21.82
C GLY A 70 25.98 -12.58 -23.22
N ARG A 71 26.63 -11.42 -23.29
CA ARG A 71 27.32 -10.96 -24.50
C ARG A 71 28.57 -11.84 -24.67
N SER A 72 28.42 -13.00 -25.32
CA SER A 72 29.56 -13.85 -25.70
C SER A 72 30.42 -13.08 -26.71
N ILE A 73 31.57 -12.58 -26.24
CA ILE A 73 32.65 -12.11 -27.10
C ILE A 73 33.34 -13.38 -27.62
N ALA A 74 33.04 -13.74 -28.86
CA ALA A 74 33.86 -14.69 -29.60
C ALA A 74 35.14 -13.96 -30.03
N LEU A 75 36.28 -14.36 -29.43
CA LEU A 75 37.62 -14.11 -29.95
C LEU A 75 37.96 -15.18 -30.98
#